data_AF-A0A963LBJ0-F1
#
_entry.id   AF-A0A963LBJ0-F1
#
_cell.length_a   1.000
_cell.length_b   1.000
_cell.length_c   1.000
_cell.angle_alpha   90.00
_cell.angle_beta   90.00
_cell.angle_gamma   90.00
#
_symmetry.space_group_name_H-M   'P 1'
#
loop_
_entity.id
_entity.type
_entity.pdbx_description
1 polymer ?
#
loop_
_entity_poly.entity_id
_entity_poly.type
_entity_poly.pdbx_seq_one_letter_code
_entity_poly.pdbx_strand_id
1 'polypeptide(L)' 'GAKASDAELKAFVKDRLAPYKYPRSIEFIAELPKTATGKIQRFKLRDLESGR' A
#
# COMPACT_ATOMS: atom_id res chain seq x y z
N GLY A 1 5.04 -17.10 3.43
CA GLY A 1 3.81 -16.28 3.28
C GLY A 1 3.23 -16.49 1.90
N ALA A 2 1.93 -16.24 1.72
CA ALA A 2 1.26 -16.31 0.41
C ALA A 2 1.63 -15.11 -0.47
N LYS A 3 1.60 -15.29 -1.79
CA LYS A 3 1.77 -14.22 -2.78
C LYS A 3 0.38 -13.76 -3.24
N ALA A 4 0.23 -12.47 -3.46
CA ALA A 4 -0.97 -11.88 -4.04
C ALA A 4 -0.56 -10.83 -5.09
N SER A 5 -1.31 -10.75 -6.17
CA SER A 5 -1.18 -9.76 -7.22
C SER A 5 -1.96 -8.47 -6.88
N ASP A 6 -1.63 -7.37 -7.56
CA ASP A 6 -2.37 -6.11 -7.48
C ASP A 6 -3.87 -6.30 -7.80
N ALA A 7 -4.18 -7.11 -8.82
CA ALA A 7 -5.56 -7.38 -9.24
C ALA A 7 -6.36 -8.12 -8.15
N GLU A 8 -5.76 -9.13 -7.51
CA GLU A 8 -6.40 -9.88 -6.42
C GLU A 8 -6.66 -8.98 -5.21
N LEU A 9 -5.70 -8.13 -4.84
CA LEU A 9 -5.86 -7.19 -3.74
C LEU A 9 -6.93 -6.12 -4.05
N LYS A 10 -6.95 -5.59 -5.27
CA LYS A 10 -7.99 -4.64 -5.69
C LYS A 10 -9.37 -5.26 -5.69
N ALA A 11 -9.53 -6.46 -6.24
CA ALA A 11 -10.80 -7.19 -6.20
C ALA A 11 -11.27 -7.42 -4.76
N PHE A 12 -10.37 -7.90 -3.90
CA PHE A 12 -10.65 -8.13 -2.48
C PHE A 12 -11.15 -6.86 -1.77
N VAL A 13 -10.54 -5.70 -2.02
CA VAL A 13 -10.94 -4.43 -1.39
C VAL A 13 -12.22 -3.88 -1.99
N LYS A 14 -12.42 -4.00 -3.30
CA LYS A 14 -13.59 -3.49 -4.02
C LYS A 14 -14.89 -4.16 -3.55
N ASP A 15 -14.84 -5.44 -3.19
CA ASP A 15 -16.01 -6.18 -2.67
C ASP A 15 -16.40 -5.75 -1.25
N ARG A 16 -15.50 -5.09 -0.52
CA ARG A 16 -15.65 -4.76 0.92
C ARG A 16 -15.83 -3.28 1.19
N LEU A 17 -15.30 -2.42 0.32
CA LEU A 17 -15.33 -0.97 0.49
C LEU A 17 -16.17 -0.30 -0.59
N ALA A 18 -16.68 0.88 -0.28
CA ALA A 18 -17.34 1.71 -1.27
C ALA A 18 -16.40 2.04 -2.45
N PRO A 19 -16.91 2.20 -3.68
CA PRO A 19 -16.10 2.41 -4.88
C PRO A 19 -15.20 3.64 -4.89
N TYR A 20 -15.31 4.57 -3.95
CA TYR A 20 -14.40 5.73 -3.86
C TYR A 20 -13.27 5.53 -2.85
N LYS A 21 -13.30 4.45 -2.05
CA LYS A 21 -12.32 4.16 -1.00
C LYS A 21 -11.27 3.12 -1.39
N TYR A 22 -11.42 2.46 -2.54
CA TYR A 22 -10.45 1.46 -2.98
C TYR A 22 -9.14 2.13 -3.44
N PRO A 23 -7.98 1.46 -3.26
CA PRO A 23 -6.70 1.99 -3.70
C PRO A 23 -6.58 1.99 -5.24
N ARG A 24 -6.15 3.11 -5.81
CA ARG A 24 -5.96 3.23 -7.27
C ARG A 24 -4.70 2.49 -7.76
N SER A 25 -3.65 2.52 -6.94
CA SER A 25 -2.38 1.86 -7.18
C SER A 25 -2.00 1.03 -5.95
N ILE A 26 -1.32 -0.10 -6.18
CA ILE A 26 -0.69 -0.89 -5.13
C ILE A 26 0.75 -1.13 -5.56
N GLU A 27 1.68 -0.81 -4.68
CA GLU A 27 3.10 -1.02 -4.89
C GLU A 27 3.64 -1.99 -3.85
N PHE A 28 4.33 -3.03 -4.33
CA PHE A 28 4.96 -4.03 -3.48
C PHE A 28 6.41 -3.60 -3.23
N ILE A 29 6.71 -3.28 -1.97
CA ILE A 29 8.06 -2.94 -1.52
C ILE A 29 8.58 -4.02 -0.59
N ALA A 30 9.91 -4.17 -0.55
CA ALA A 30 10.55 -5.15 0.32
C ALA A 30 10.30 -4.86 1.81
N GLU A 31 10.27 -3.58 2.20
CA GLU A 31 10.06 -3.17 3.58
C GLU A 31 9.40 -1.78 3.68
N LEU A 32 8.56 -1.60 4.70
CA LEU A 32 7.96 -0.31 5.04
C LEU A 32 8.95 0.58 5.81
N PRO A 33 9.06 1.88 5.48
CA PRO A 33 9.89 2.80 6.23
C PRO A 33 9.33 2.96 7.65
N LYS A 34 10.13 2.63 8.66
CA LYS A 34 9.75 2.66 10.07
C LYS A 34 10.73 3.47 10.91
N THR A 35 10.26 3.99 12.04
CA THR A 35 11.11 4.57 13.09
C THR A 35 11.87 3.47 13.82
N ALA A 36 12.84 3.84 14.66
CA ALA A 36 13.53 2.90 15.56
C ALA A 36 12.58 2.12 16.49
N THR A 37 11.40 2.69 16.78
CA THR A 37 10.32 2.06 17.56
C THR A 37 9.30 1.30 16.70
N GLY A 38 9.54 1.16 15.39
CA GLY A 38 8.70 0.39 14.48
C GLY A 38 7.48 1.12 13.90
N LYS A 39 7.26 2.40 14.23
CA LYS A 39 6.13 3.19 13.68
C LYS A 39 6.37 3.50 12.21
N ILE A 40 5.36 3.28 11.36
CA ILE A 40 5.45 3.58 9.93
C ILE A 40 5.61 5.08 9.70
N GLN A 41 6.62 5.47 8.94
CA GLN A 41 6.89 6.85 8.54
C GLN A 41 6.14 7.18 7.24
N ARG A 42 4.83 7.49 7.36
CA ARG A 42 3.95 7.77 6.20
C ARG A 42 4.42 8.91 5.30
N PHE A 43 5.17 9.89 5.82
CA PHE A 43 5.70 10.98 5.00
C PHE A 43 6.72 10.47 3.97
N LYS A 44 7.62 9.56 4.36
CA LYS A 44 8.57 8.94 3.43
C LYS A 44 7.88 8.14 2.33
N LEU A 45 6.73 7.52 2.61
CA LEU A 45 5.93 6.85 1.58
C LEU A 45 5.40 7.84 0.53
N ARG A 46 4.99 9.05 0.95
CA ARG A 46 4.57 10.12 0.03
C ARG A 46 5.74 10.70 -0.75
N ASP A 47 6.92 10.82 -0.12
CA ASP A 47 8.14 11.28 -0.80
C ASP A 47 8.59 10.29 -1.87
N LEU A 48 8.50 8.97 -1.59
CA LEU A 48 8.77 7.90 -2.55
C LEU A 48 7.80 7.95 -3.74
N GLU A 49 6.52 8.24 -3.48
CA GLU A 49 5.52 8.41 -4.53
C GLU A 49 5.76 9.68 -5.36
N SER A 50 6.16 10.78 -4.71
CA SER A 50 6.37 12.09 -5.36
C SER A 50 7.69 12.19 -6.14
N GLY A 51 8.70 11.42 -5.75
CA GLY A 51 10.01 11.38 -6.41
C GLY A 51 10.08 10.46 -7.63
N ARG A 52 8.94 9.89 -8.03
CA ARG A 52 8.78 9.04 -9.22
C ARG A 52 8.33 9.87 -10.41
#